data_AF-A0A9D0VC64-F1
#
_entry.id   AF-A0A9D0VC64-F1
#
_cell.length_a   1.000
_cell.length_b   1.000
_cell.length_c   1.000
_cell.angle_alpha   90.00
_cell.angle_beta   90.00
_cell.angle_gamma   90.00
#
_symmetry.space_group_name_H-M   'P 1'
#
loop_
_entity.id
_entity.type
_entity.pdbx_description
1 polymer ?
#
loop_
_entity_poly.entity_id
_entity_poly.type
_entity_poly.pdbx_seq_one_letter_code
_entity_poly.pdbx_strand_id
1 'polypeptide(L)'
;MNVAVLYGLVLSGPARATPGSLEVLLADELDRMVDHLAQAEIPPHYVAISVTDREDLELSARDGTLAEDSTRQARYLDVDLRAGTPGLDSTHPLRGFSAMEDDDRAAVMVPRGEGFALRHALWRELDDRYHDAAERIVMIRANRNVKVEEEIPAPDFERRSPVIDRLEIPDLQLDTGAWSEHLIALAEALDADPDAHNSSVTLVADRTVTTFVDTEG
;
A
#
# COMPACT_ATOMS: atom_id res chain seq x y z
N MET A 1 15.91 -18.31 -27.09
CA MET A 1 14.46 -18.60 -27.01
C MET A 1 14.11 -18.59 -25.53
N ASN A 2 13.39 -17.58 -25.04
CA ASN A 2 13.09 -17.48 -23.59
C ASN A 2 11.90 -18.37 -23.25
N VAL A 3 12.13 -19.41 -22.46
CA VAL A 3 11.08 -20.29 -21.95
C VAL A 3 10.90 -19.94 -20.47
N ALA A 4 9.74 -19.37 -20.12
CA ALA A 4 9.34 -19.16 -18.74
C ALA A 4 8.34 -20.24 -18.34
N VAL A 5 8.60 -20.95 -17.24
CA VAL A 5 7.69 -21.95 -16.68
C VAL A 5 7.23 -21.45 -15.32
N LEU A 6 5.94 -21.15 -15.19
CA LEU A 6 5.30 -20.75 -13.94
C LEU A 6 4.65 -21.98 -13.29
N TYR A 7 4.99 -22.26 -12.03
CA TYR A 7 4.25 -23.22 -11.20
C TYR A 7 3.38 -22.45 -10.19
N GLY A 8 2.06 -22.66 -10.25
CA GLY A 8 1.11 -22.11 -9.29
C GLY A 8 0.88 -23.06 -8.12
N LEU A 9 1.16 -22.61 -6.90
CA LEU A 9 0.81 -23.32 -5.66
C LEU A 9 -0.61 -22.92 -5.24
N VAL A 10 -1.47 -23.91 -4.99
CA VAL A 10 -2.83 -23.70 -4.46
C VAL A 10 -2.76 -23.64 -2.94
N LEU A 11 -3.03 -22.47 -2.35
CA LEU A 11 -3.21 -22.29 -0.91
C LEU A 11 -4.67 -22.58 -0.52
N SER A 12 -4.86 -23.45 0.48
CA SER A 12 -6.15 -23.77 1.09
C SER A 12 -6.83 -22.53 1.70
N GLY A 13 -8.17 -22.51 1.66
CA GLY A 13 -8.99 -21.33 1.94
C GLY A 13 -8.83 -20.72 3.34
N PRO A 14 -9.17 -19.42 3.48
CA PRO A 14 -8.74 -18.64 4.63
C PRO A 14 -9.58 -18.86 5.89
N ALA A 15 -8.90 -19.04 7.02
CA ALA A 15 -9.50 -18.96 8.34
C ALA A 15 -9.69 -17.49 8.75
N ARG A 16 -10.79 -17.18 9.44
CA ARG A 16 -11.02 -15.83 10.01
C ARG A 16 -10.02 -15.58 11.14
N ALA A 17 -9.18 -14.56 10.97
CA ALA A 17 -8.18 -14.18 11.96
C ALA A 17 -8.73 -13.21 13.02
N THR A 18 -8.04 -13.14 14.16
CA THR A 18 -8.22 -12.15 15.25
C THR A 18 -7.48 -10.85 14.90
N PRO A 19 -7.86 -9.67 15.44
CA PRO A 19 -7.10 -8.44 15.18
C PRO A 19 -5.60 -8.59 15.47
N GLY A 20 -4.77 -8.19 14.50
CA GLY A 20 -3.31 -8.13 14.67
C GLY A 20 -2.88 -6.97 15.56
N SER A 21 -1.66 -7.01 16.10
CA SER A 21 -1.14 -5.90 16.91
C SER A 21 -1.02 -4.58 16.13
N LEU A 22 -0.65 -4.66 14.85
CA LEU A 22 -0.65 -3.51 13.95
C LEU A 22 -2.04 -2.92 13.75
N GLU A 23 -3.06 -3.76 13.49
CA GLU A 23 -4.46 -3.32 13.33
C GLU A 23 -4.93 -2.54 14.56
N VAL A 24 -4.68 -3.09 15.76
CA VAL A 24 -5.03 -2.42 17.02
C VAL A 24 -4.27 -1.10 17.18
N LEU A 25 -2.97 -1.08 16.88
CA LEU A 25 -2.17 0.15 16.94
C LEU A 25 -2.71 1.24 16.01
N LEU A 26 -3.05 0.88 14.77
CA LEU A 26 -3.56 1.84 13.79
C LEU A 26 -4.94 2.35 14.18
N ALA A 27 -5.84 1.47 14.65
CA ALA A 27 -7.15 1.87 15.15
C ALA A 27 -7.02 2.82 16.36
N ASP A 28 -6.16 2.51 17.33
CA ASP A 28 -5.91 3.37 18.49
C ASP A 28 -5.39 4.76 18.09
N GLU A 29 -4.48 4.83 17.11
CA GLU A 29 -3.93 6.12 16.65
C GLU A 29 -4.91 6.88 15.76
N LEU A 30 -5.74 6.17 14.98
CA LEU A 30 -6.83 6.76 14.21
C LEU A 30 -7.83 7.47 15.13
N ASP A 31 -8.28 6.80 16.19
CA ASP A 31 -9.21 7.37 17.17
C ASP A 31 -8.62 8.63 17.82
N ARG A 32 -7.35 8.57 18.25
CA ARG A 32 -6.67 9.73 18.85
C ARG A 32 -6.54 10.90 17.89
N MET A 33 -6.30 10.62 16.60
CA MET A 33 -6.20 11.66 15.59
C MET A 33 -7.57 12.30 15.33
N VAL A 34 -8.64 11.49 15.23
CA VAL A 34 -10.01 12.02 15.07
C VAL A 34 -10.37 12.92 16.24
N ASP A 35 -10.06 12.51 17.47
CA ASP A 35 -10.25 13.33 18.67
C ASP A 35 -9.42 14.63 18.63
N HIS A 36 -8.19 14.55 18.12
CA HIS A 36 -7.30 15.71 17.99
C HIS A 36 -7.83 16.72 16.97
N LEU A 37 -8.26 16.24 15.79
CA LEU A 37 -8.71 17.08 14.68
C LEU A 37 -10.17 17.53 14.80
N ALA A 38 -10.94 16.98 15.74
CA ALA A 38 -12.32 17.42 16.01
C ALA A 38 -12.43 18.91 16.37
N GLN A 39 -11.35 19.52 16.87
CA GLN A 39 -11.28 20.94 17.24
C GLN A 39 -10.66 21.83 16.16
N ALA A 40 -10.22 21.23 15.04
CA ALA A 40 -9.61 21.98 13.95
C ALA A 40 -10.64 22.85 13.22
N GLU A 41 -10.18 23.89 12.51
CA GLU A 41 -11.07 24.79 11.77
C GLU A 41 -11.87 24.06 10.68
N ILE A 42 -11.24 23.08 10.04
CA ILE A 42 -11.85 22.25 9.00
C ILE A 42 -11.63 20.78 9.37
N PRO A 43 -12.45 20.20 10.25
CA PRO A 43 -12.27 18.81 10.66
C PRO A 43 -12.43 17.87 9.45
N PRO A 44 -11.59 16.83 9.33
CA PRO A 44 -11.79 15.81 8.31
C PRO A 44 -13.07 15.03 8.60
N HIS A 45 -13.77 14.65 7.55
CA HIS A 45 -15.01 13.87 7.65
C HIS A 45 -14.80 12.38 7.39
N TYR A 46 -13.67 12.02 6.80
CA TYR A 46 -13.23 10.65 6.54
C TYR A 46 -11.72 10.58 6.65
N VAL A 47 -11.24 9.54 7.32
CA VAL A 47 -9.81 9.19 7.32
C VAL A 47 -9.67 7.68 7.20
N ALA A 48 -8.77 7.24 6.33
CA ALA A 48 -8.32 5.85 6.22
C ALA A 48 -6.81 5.77 6.30
N ILE A 49 -6.33 4.70 6.94
CA ILE A 49 -4.92 4.37 7.07
C ILE A 49 -4.73 2.97 6.50
N SER A 50 -3.82 2.85 5.54
CA SER A 50 -3.38 1.59 4.97
C SER A 50 -1.90 1.39 5.23
N VAL A 51 -1.53 0.28 5.84
CA VAL A 51 -0.15 -0.14 6.01
C VAL A 51 0.08 -1.43 5.25
N THR A 52 0.99 -1.39 4.28
CA THR A 52 1.36 -2.53 3.44
C THR A 52 2.76 -2.99 3.79
N ASP A 53 2.86 -4.16 4.42
CA ASP A 53 4.12 -4.90 4.56
C ASP A 53 4.38 -5.71 3.31
N ARG A 54 5.59 -5.58 2.76
CA ARG A 54 6.05 -6.29 1.59
C ARG A 54 7.35 -7.02 1.89
N GLU A 55 7.40 -8.29 1.55
CA GLU A 55 8.57 -9.14 1.64
C GLU A 55 8.81 -9.74 0.25
N ASP A 56 9.96 -9.45 -0.35
CA ASP A 56 10.35 -9.96 -1.65
C ASP A 56 11.60 -10.81 -1.49
N LEU A 57 11.59 -12.02 -2.03
CA LEU A 57 12.72 -12.91 -2.14
C LEU A 57 13.04 -13.11 -3.63
N GLU A 58 14.30 -12.94 -3.97
CA GLU A 58 14.81 -13.18 -5.32
C GLU A 58 16.07 -14.05 -5.24
N LEU A 59 15.99 -15.23 -5.83
CA LEU A 59 17.13 -16.12 -6.06
C LEU A 59 17.38 -16.21 -7.57
N SER A 60 18.61 -16.03 -8.01
CA SER A 60 18.96 -16.12 -9.43
C SER A 60 20.24 -16.90 -9.61
N ALA A 61 20.26 -17.85 -10.55
CA ALA A 61 21.43 -18.63 -10.92
C ALA A 61 21.71 -18.50 -12.42
N ARG A 62 22.98 -18.49 -12.78
CA ARG A 62 23.50 -18.44 -14.16
C ARG A 62 24.93 -18.92 -14.16
N ASP A 63 25.42 -19.39 -15.30
CA ASP A 63 26.82 -19.85 -15.46
C ASP A 63 27.21 -20.92 -14.41
N GLY A 64 26.27 -21.82 -14.08
CA GLY A 64 26.42 -22.82 -13.02
C GLY A 64 26.68 -22.29 -11.61
N THR A 65 26.33 -21.03 -11.32
CA THR A 65 26.52 -20.43 -10.00
C THR A 65 25.31 -19.60 -9.55
N LEU A 66 25.21 -19.35 -8.25
CA LEU A 66 24.22 -18.45 -7.69
C LEU A 66 24.69 -17.01 -7.91
N ALA A 67 23.92 -16.24 -8.67
CA ALA A 67 24.21 -14.84 -8.98
C ALA A 67 23.50 -13.85 -8.06
N GLU A 68 22.30 -14.19 -7.58
CA GLU A 68 21.54 -13.36 -6.64
C GLU A 68 20.95 -14.24 -5.53
N ASP A 69 21.07 -13.78 -4.29
CA ASP A 69 20.29 -14.23 -3.14
C ASP A 69 19.93 -12.98 -2.35
N SER A 70 18.72 -12.45 -2.57
CA SER A 70 18.26 -11.27 -1.88
C SER A 70 16.89 -11.47 -1.24
N THR A 71 16.80 -11.01 0.00
CA THR A 71 15.54 -10.81 0.70
C THR A 71 15.41 -9.33 0.99
N ARG A 72 14.31 -8.73 0.54
CA ARG A 72 13.95 -7.33 0.79
C ARG A 72 12.67 -7.28 1.60
N GLN A 73 12.62 -6.36 2.55
CA GLN A 73 11.44 -6.15 3.37
C GLN A 73 11.21 -4.65 3.50
N ALA A 74 9.98 -4.22 3.25
CA ALA A 74 9.59 -2.83 3.34
C ALA A 74 8.17 -2.73 3.93
N ARG A 75 7.90 -1.61 4.58
CA ARG A 75 6.55 -1.24 5.01
C ARG A 75 6.21 0.12 4.44
N TYR A 76 5.04 0.22 3.84
CA TYR A 76 4.52 1.44 3.26
C TYR A 76 3.27 1.87 3.99
N LEU A 77 3.18 3.15 4.32
CA LEU A 77 2.04 3.80 4.92
C LEU A 77 1.37 4.67 3.85
N ASP A 78 0.06 4.52 3.70
CA ASP A 78 -0.79 5.40 2.90
C ASP A 78 -1.93 5.91 3.78
N VAL A 79 -2.25 7.19 3.61
CA VAL A 79 -3.27 7.89 4.39
C VAL A 79 -4.20 8.62 3.42
N ASP A 80 -5.48 8.26 3.44
CA ASP A 80 -6.55 8.99 2.78
C ASP A 80 -7.24 9.86 3.82
N LEU A 81 -7.08 11.18 3.74
CA LEU A 81 -7.71 12.12 4.65
C LEU A 81 -8.51 13.13 3.85
N ARG A 82 -9.80 13.25 4.17
CA ARG A 82 -10.74 14.08 3.40
C ARG A 82 -11.36 15.18 4.25
N ALA A 83 -11.07 16.42 3.89
CA ALA A 83 -11.61 17.61 4.55
C ALA A 83 -12.82 18.17 3.79
N GLY A 84 -13.80 18.70 4.51
CA GLY A 84 -15.03 19.24 3.93
C GLY A 84 -16.27 18.43 4.30
N THR A 85 -17.10 18.11 3.30
CA THR A 85 -18.34 17.36 3.51
C THR A 85 -18.47 16.26 2.47
N PRO A 86 -19.24 15.17 2.72
CA PRO A 86 -19.41 14.12 1.72
C PRO A 86 -19.96 14.60 0.36
N GLY A 87 -20.66 15.74 0.32
CA GLY A 87 -21.16 16.33 -0.92
C GLY A 87 -20.19 17.26 -1.64
N LEU A 88 -19.13 17.73 -0.96
CA LEU A 88 -18.06 18.55 -1.52
C LEU A 88 -16.84 18.43 -0.61
N ASP A 89 -15.83 17.68 -1.02
CA ASP A 89 -14.63 17.41 -0.23
C ASP A 89 -13.32 17.80 -0.95
N SER A 90 -12.19 17.60 -0.28
CA SER A 90 -10.86 17.89 -0.81
C SER A 90 -10.51 17.11 -2.09
N THR A 91 -11.23 16.04 -2.43
CA THR A 91 -11.00 15.26 -3.65
C THR A 91 -11.75 15.81 -4.86
N HIS A 92 -12.63 16.80 -4.68
CA HIS A 92 -13.38 17.39 -5.78
C HIS A 92 -12.43 17.93 -6.88
N PRO A 93 -12.70 17.63 -8.16
CA PRO A 93 -11.83 18.06 -9.25
C PRO A 93 -11.88 19.58 -9.44
N LEU A 94 -10.71 20.22 -9.43
CA LEU A 94 -10.59 21.65 -9.76
C LEU A 94 -10.80 21.85 -11.26
N ARG A 95 -11.77 22.70 -11.62
CA ARG A 95 -12.03 23.04 -13.03
C ARG A 95 -11.03 24.10 -13.48
N GLY A 96 -10.33 23.88 -14.61
CA GLY A 96 -9.65 24.91 -15.40
C GLY A 96 -8.28 25.43 -14.91
N PHE A 97 -7.83 25.04 -13.72
CA PHE A 97 -6.40 24.91 -13.44
C PHE A 97 -6.04 23.48 -13.84
N SER A 98 -4.88 23.27 -14.46
CA SER A 98 -4.39 22.00 -14.98
C SER A 98 -4.97 20.79 -14.23
N ALA A 99 -5.77 19.97 -14.92
CA ALA A 99 -6.20 18.63 -14.47
C ALA A 99 -5.00 17.65 -14.46
N MET A 100 -3.86 18.14 -13.99
CA MET A 100 -2.49 17.67 -14.16
C MET A 100 -1.66 18.01 -12.90
N GLU A 101 -2.29 18.46 -11.81
CA GLU A 101 -1.78 18.12 -10.49
C GLU A 101 -2.14 16.65 -10.32
N ASP A 102 -1.20 15.78 -10.67
CA ASP A 102 -1.21 14.40 -10.20
C ASP A 102 -1.42 14.47 -8.69
N ASP A 103 -2.36 13.69 -8.19
CA ASP A 103 -2.44 13.38 -6.78
C ASP A 103 -1.12 12.70 -6.41
N ASP A 104 -0.13 13.50 -5.99
CA ASP A 104 1.21 13.08 -5.54
C ASP A 104 1.12 12.27 -4.22
N ARG A 105 -0.05 11.66 -3.94
CA ARG A 105 -0.27 10.70 -2.88
C ARG A 105 0.50 9.43 -3.20
N ALA A 106 1.75 9.42 -2.75
CA ALA A 106 2.60 8.27 -2.75
C ALA A 106 2.67 7.69 -1.33
N ALA A 107 2.49 6.37 -1.23
CA ALA A 107 2.71 5.68 0.03
C ALA A 107 4.16 5.91 0.52
N VAL A 108 4.30 6.27 1.78
CA VAL A 108 5.61 6.58 2.38
C VAL A 108 6.21 5.34 3.03
N MET A 109 7.50 5.11 2.82
CA MET A 109 8.19 4.00 3.47
C MET A 109 8.37 4.31 4.97
N VAL A 110 7.92 3.41 5.84
CA VAL A 110 7.95 3.57 7.30
C VAL A 110 8.68 2.41 8.00
N PRO A 111 9.11 2.58 9.26
CA PRO A 111 9.71 1.48 10.02
C PRO A 111 8.74 0.31 10.23
N ARG A 112 9.25 -0.93 10.11
CA ARG A 112 8.46 -2.16 10.37
C ARG A 112 8.12 -2.38 11.84
N GLY A 113 8.90 -1.80 12.76
CA GLY A 113 8.67 -1.97 14.20
C GLY A 113 7.47 -1.14 14.69
N GLU A 114 6.59 -1.74 15.49
CA GLU A 114 5.36 -1.13 16.03
C GLU A 114 5.61 -0.19 17.24
N GLY A 115 6.80 0.41 17.29
CA GLY A 115 7.23 1.31 18.36
C GLY A 115 6.95 2.79 18.09
N PHE A 116 7.63 3.66 18.83
CA PHE A 116 7.50 5.11 18.70
C PHE A 116 7.80 5.62 17.29
N ALA A 117 8.74 5.00 16.57
CA ALA A 117 9.14 5.44 15.23
C ALA A 117 7.99 5.31 14.21
N LEU A 118 7.23 4.21 14.26
CA LEU A 118 6.04 4.04 13.40
C LEU A 118 4.96 5.04 13.78
N ARG A 119 4.68 5.22 15.07
CA ARG A 119 3.68 6.20 15.53
C ARG A 119 4.05 7.62 15.09
N HIS A 120 5.30 8.02 15.25
CA HIS A 120 5.77 9.33 14.80
C HIS A 120 5.66 9.50 13.28
N ALA A 121 6.03 8.48 12.50
CA ALA A 121 5.87 8.53 11.05
C ALA A 121 4.39 8.64 10.64
N LEU A 122 3.50 7.90 11.30
CA LEU A 122 2.06 7.96 11.10
C LEU A 122 1.49 9.34 11.40
N TRP A 123 1.82 9.92 12.56
CA TRP A 123 1.34 11.25 12.95
C TRP A 123 1.84 12.35 12.02
N ARG A 124 3.09 12.26 11.55
CA ARG A 124 3.62 13.19 10.57
C ARG A 124 2.87 13.10 9.24
N GLU A 125 2.66 11.89 8.74
CA GLU A 125 1.93 11.67 7.50
C GLU A 125 0.49 12.18 7.60
N LEU A 126 -0.19 11.89 8.71
CA LEU A 126 -1.54 12.40 9.00
C LEU A 126 -1.60 13.93 9.03
N ASP A 127 -0.64 14.58 9.69
CA ASP A 127 -0.55 16.05 9.76
C ASP A 127 -0.33 16.65 8.37
N ASP A 128 0.61 16.09 7.60
CA ASP A 128 0.89 16.55 6.24
C ASP A 128 -0.37 16.40 5.35
N ARG A 129 -1.05 15.24 5.38
CA ARG A 129 -2.30 15.01 4.61
C ARG A 129 -3.46 15.88 5.08
N TYR A 130 -3.54 16.18 6.37
CA TYR A 130 -4.55 17.11 6.90
C TYR A 130 -4.36 18.51 6.33
N HIS A 131 -3.14 19.04 6.34
CA HIS A 131 -2.85 20.36 5.79
C HIS A 131 -3.17 20.41 4.29
N ASP A 132 -2.74 19.41 3.52
CA ASP A 132 -3.03 19.31 2.08
C ASP A 132 -4.56 19.33 1.83
N ALA A 133 -5.32 18.51 2.57
CA ALA A 133 -6.76 18.43 2.41
C ALA A 133 -7.47 19.74 2.82
N ALA A 134 -7.05 20.36 3.92
CA ALA A 134 -7.61 21.60 4.44
C ALA A 134 -7.35 22.79 3.50
N GLU A 135 -6.15 22.90 2.94
CA GLU A 135 -5.84 23.92 1.94
C GLU A 135 -6.63 23.69 0.64
N ARG A 136 -6.68 22.43 0.18
CA ARG A 136 -7.36 22.07 -1.06
C ARG A 136 -8.86 22.36 -1.02
N ILE A 137 -9.55 22.05 0.09
CA ILE A 137 -10.97 22.35 0.20
C ILE A 137 -11.26 23.86 0.22
N VAL A 138 -10.35 24.70 0.74
CA VAL A 138 -10.46 26.16 0.65
C VAL A 138 -10.37 26.61 -0.81
N MET A 139 -9.41 26.08 -1.58
CA MET A 139 -9.27 26.38 -3.02
C MET A 139 -10.50 25.94 -3.82
N ILE A 140 -11.03 24.74 -3.56
CA ILE A 140 -12.24 24.21 -4.21
C ILE A 140 -13.45 25.11 -3.94
N ARG A 141 -13.67 25.49 -2.69
CA ARG A 141 -14.77 26.41 -2.32
C ARG A 141 -14.63 27.77 -3.00
N ALA A 142 -13.41 28.30 -3.12
CA ALA A 142 -13.16 29.56 -3.82
C ALA A 142 -13.43 29.44 -5.33
N ASN A 143 -13.03 28.34 -5.98
CA ASN A 143 -13.24 28.11 -7.41
C ASN A 143 -14.73 27.94 -7.76
N ARG A 144 -15.48 27.20 -6.92
CA ARG A 144 -16.91 26.96 -7.10
C ARG A 144 -17.72 28.26 -7.11
N ASN A 145 -17.35 29.23 -6.25
CA ASN A 145 -18.03 30.52 -6.17
C ASN A 145 -17.88 31.39 -7.44
N VAL A 146 -16.96 31.06 -8.34
CA VAL A 146 -16.66 31.85 -9.55
C VAL A 146 -17.25 31.24 -10.83
N LYS A 147 -17.70 29.98 -10.80
CA LYS A 147 -18.10 29.22 -12.00
C LYS A 147 -19.58 28.80 -11.97
N VAL A 148 -20.15 28.58 -13.16
CA VAL A 148 -21.55 28.16 -13.37
C VAL A 148 -21.81 26.82 -12.65
N GLU A 149 -22.99 26.69 -12.04
CA GLU A 149 -23.47 25.48 -11.35
C GLU A 149 -23.33 24.24 -12.24
N GLU A 150 -22.99 23.11 -11.62
CA GLU A 150 -22.85 21.84 -12.32
C GLU A 150 -24.22 21.34 -12.82
N GLU A 151 -24.28 20.84 -14.05
CA GLU A 151 -25.53 20.32 -14.64
C GLU A 151 -26.06 19.08 -13.90
N ILE A 152 -25.20 18.31 -13.24
CA ILE A 152 -25.57 17.13 -12.42
C ILE A 152 -24.63 17.04 -11.21
N PRO A 153 -25.03 17.52 -10.01
CA PRO A 153 -24.21 17.39 -8.81
C PRO A 153 -24.29 15.95 -8.28
N ALA A 154 -23.17 15.23 -8.32
CA ALA A 154 -22.98 14.00 -7.55
C ALA A 154 -22.21 14.33 -6.26
N PRO A 155 -22.48 13.63 -5.13
CA PRO A 155 -21.64 13.76 -3.95
C PRO A 155 -20.24 13.19 -4.23
N ASP A 156 -19.20 13.82 -3.66
CA ASP A 156 -17.81 13.37 -3.80
C ASP A 156 -17.51 12.09 -3.00
N PHE A 157 -18.30 11.82 -1.95
CA PHE A 157 -18.10 10.67 -1.06
C PHE A 157 -19.44 9.97 -0.76
N GLU A 158 -19.42 8.64 -0.84
CA GLU A 158 -20.53 7.76 -0.47
C GLU A 158 -20.16 6.94 0.76
N ARG A 159 -20.93 7.11 1.84
CA ARG A 159 -20.73 6.35 3.08
C ARG A 159 -21.11 4.90 2.91
N ARG A 160 -20.29 3.98 3.42
CA ARG A 160 -20.58 2.55 3.38
C ARG A 160 -20.88 2.00 4.77
N SER A 161 -21.50 0.81 4.79
CA SER A 161 -21.64 0.07 6.05
C SER A 161 -20.28 -0.53 6.43
N PRO A 162 -19.92 -0.54 7.73
CA PRO A 162 -18.65 -1.10 8.20
C PRO A 162 -18.45 -2.54 7.72
N VAL A 163 -17.24 -2.88 7.29
CA VAL A 163 -16.89 -4.24 6.84
C VAL A 163 -15.57 -4.66 7.46
N ILE A 164 -15.66 -5.66 8.33
CA ILE A 164 -14.48 -6.28 8.93
C ILE A 164 -14.19 -7.59 8.20
N ASP A 165 -13.07 -7.63 7.49
CA ASP A 165 -12.52 -8.85 6.90
C ASP A 165 -11.07 -9.04 7.35
N ARG A 166 -10.69 -10.28 7.66
CA ARG A 166 -9.35 -10.62 8.12
C ARG A 166 -8.90 -11.93 7.52
N LEU A 167 -7.80 -11.84 6.80
CA LEU A 167 -7.14 -12.95 6.14
C LEU A 167 -5.82 -13.26 6.85
N GLU A 168 -5.65 -14.51 7.29
CA GLU A 168 -4.35 -14.99 7.73
C GLU A 168 -3.46 -15.23 6.50
N ILE A 169 -2.38 -14.44 6.39
CA ILE A 169 -1.38 -14.57 5.32
C ILE A 169 -0.14 -15.21 5.94
N PRO A 170 0.18 -16.48 5.62
CA PRO A 170 1.33 -17.17 6.21
C PRO A 170 2.63 -16.47 5.84
N ASP A 171 3.63 -16.56 6.70
CA ASP A 171 4.96 -16.00 6.44
C ASP A 171 5.60 -16.65 5.21
N LEU A 172 6.45 -15.88 4.52
CA LEU A 172 7.20 -16.38 3.38
C LEU A 172 8.30 -17.33 3.85
N GLN A 173 7.99 -18.63 3.87
CA GLN A 173 8.93 -19.68 4.25
C GLN A 173 9.42 -20.42 3.00
N LEU A 174 10.60 -20.04 2.51
CA LEU A 174 11.29 -20.73 1.44
C LEU A 174 12.65 -21.23 1.94
N ASP A 175 12.96 -22.51 1.68
CA ASP A 175 14.30 -23.06 1.91
C ASP A 175 15.25 -22.54 0.83
N THR A 176 15.88 -21.39 1.07
CA THR A 176 16.76 -20.74 0.10
C THR A 176 17.95 -21.61 -0.26
N GLY A 177 18.44 -22.43 0.66
CA GLY A 177 19.55 -23.36 0.40
C GLY A 177 19.15 -24.43 -0.61
N ALA A 178 18.05 -25.14 -0.32
CA ALA A 178 17.54 -26.17 -1.24
C ALA A 178 17.20 -25.57 -2.62
N TRP A 179 16.51 -24.43 -2.66
CA TRP A 179 16.16 -23.79 -3.93
C TRP A 179 17.38 -23.28 -4.71
N SER A 180 18.41 -22.77 -4.02
CA SER A 180 19.66 -22.36 -4.67
C SER A 180 20.34 -23.54 -5.37
N GLU A 181 20.41 -24.70 -4.73
CA GLU A 181 20.98 -25.91 -5.36
C GLU A 181 20.19 -26.33 -6.61
N HIS A 182 18.86 -26.26 -6.57
CA HIS A 182 18.01 -26.57 -7.73
C HIS A 182 18.21 -25.55 -8.86
N LEU A 183 18.29 -24.27 -8.53
CA LEU A 183 18.50 -23.20 -9.52
C LEU A 183 19.87 -23.31 -10.19
N ILE A 184 20.92 -23.64 -9.43
CA ILE A 184 22.26 -23.90 -9.96
C ILE A 184 22.22 -25.08 -10.94
N ALA A 185 21.63 -26.21 -10.55
CA ALA A 185 21.54 -27.38 -11.42
C ALA A 185 20.75 -27.10 -12.72
N LEU A 186 19.68 -26.30 -12.62
CA LEU A 186 18.93 -25.84 -13.80
C LEU A 186 19.74 -24.90 -14.68
N ALA A 187 20.52 -23.99 -14.09
CA ALA A 187 21.40 -23.10 -14.83
C ALA A 187 22.48 -23.90 -15.58
N GLU A 188 23.15 -24.86 -14.92
CA GLU A 188 24.14 -25.74 -15.56
C GLU A 188 23.55 -26.52 -16.73
N ALA A 189 22.32 -27.01 -16.58
CA ALA A 189 21.63 -27.75 -17.64
C ALA A 189 21.29 -26.85 -18.85
N LEU A 190 20.96 -25.58 -18.62
CA LEU A 190 20.73 -24.60 -19.68
C LEU A 190 22.03 -24.17 -20.35
N ASP A 191 23.10 -23.99 -19.57
CA ASP A 191 24.42 -23.59 -20.07
C ASP A 191 25.07 -24.70 -20.94
N ALA A 192 24.63 -25.96 -20.77
CA ALA A 192 25.08 -27.08 -21.59
C ALA A 192 24.49 -27.08 -23.02
N ASP A 193 23.48 -26.24 -23.31
CA ASP A 193 22.90 -26.10 -24.64
C ASP A 193 23.82 -25.23 -25.54
N PRO A 194 24.39 -25.77 -26.64
CA PRO A 194 25.30 -25.02 -27.51
C PRO A 194 24.65 -23.83 -28.22
N ASP A 195 23.32 -23.76 -28.29
CA ASP A 195 22.57 -22.64 -28.86
C ASP A 195 22.23 -21.56 -27.80
N ALA A 196 22.49 -21.82 -26.52
CA ALA A 196 22.30 -20.86 -25.43
C ALA A 196 23.52 -19.93 -25.30
N HIS A 197 23.31 -18.64 -25.56
CA HIS A 197 24.36 -17.61 -25.41
C HIS A 197 24.34 -16.91 -24.05
N ASN A 198 23.19 -16.92 -23.37
CA ASN A 198 22.99 -16.33 -22.05
C ASN A 198 21.79 -17.03 -21.39
N SER A 199 22.02 -17.65 -20.25
CA SER A 199 21.02 -18.40 -19.49
C SER A 199 20.97 -17.89 -18.05
N SER A 200 19.77 -17.65 -17.55
CA SER A 200 19.54 -17.35 -16.14
C SER A 200 18.25 -18.00 -15.68
N VAL A 201 18.27 -18.58 -14.49
CA VAL A 201 17.09 -19.13 -13.84
C VAL A 201 16.83 -18.30 -12.61
N THR A 202 15.65 -17.71 -12.52
CA THR A 202 15.27 -16.82 -11.43
C THR A 202 14.01 -17.32 -10.76
N LEU A 203 14.05 -17.41 -9.44
CA LEU A 203 12.92 -17.65 -8.56
C LEU A 203 12.60 -16.35 -7.83
N VAL A 204 11.36 -15.89 -7.98
CA VAL A 204 10.82 -14.76 -7.23
C VAL A 204 9.69 -15.28 -6.35
N ALA A 205 9.71 -14.89 -5.09
CA ALA A 205 8.60 -15.10 -4.19
C ALA A 205 8.31 -13.81 -3.43
N ASP A 206 7.06 -13.37 -3.45
CA ASP A 206 6.62 -12.18 -2.74
C ASP A 206 5.52 -12.53 -1.74
N ARG A 207 5.50 -11.77 -0.64
CA ARG A 207 4.43 -11.75 0.33
C ARG A 207 4.06 -10.33 0.62
N THR A 208 2.78 -10.02 0.42
CA THR A 208 2.22 -8.70 0.71
C THR A 208 1.09 -8.84 1.72
N VAL A 209 1.16 -8.09 2.81
CA VAL A 209 0.13 -8.01 3.85
C VAL A 209 -0.28 -6.57 4.00
N THR A 210 -1.57 -6.29 3.75
CA THR A 210 -2.13 -4.95 3.90
C THR A 210 -3.07 -4.93 5.09
N THR A 211 -2.80 -4.03 6.03
CA THR A 211 -3.67 -3.72 7.17
C THR A 211 -4.35 -2.38 6.89
N PHE A 212 -5.67 -2.36 6.92
CA PHE A 212 -6.48 -1.19 6.62
C PHE A 212 -7.42 -0.89 7.79
N VAL A 213 -7.49 0.37 8.20
CA VAL A 213 -8.46 0.88 9.16
C VAL A 213 -8.99 2.22 8.67
N ASP A 214 -10.26 2.49 8.88
CA ASP A 214 -10.85 3.79 8.56
C ASP A 214 -11.87 4.24 9.61
N THR A 215 -12.35 5.46 9.45
CA THR A 215 -13.34 6.07 10.35
C THR A 215 -14.76 5.53 10.16
N GLU A 216 -15.03 4.72 9.13
CA GLU A 216 -16.34 4.10 8.90
C GLU A 216 -16.47 2.73 9.58
N GLY A 217 -15.35 2.03 9.83
CA GLY A 217 -15.27 0.85 10.72
C GLY A 217 -14.99 -0.48 10.04
#